data_AF-A0A2H1X1I3-F1
#
_entry.id   AF-A0A2H1X1I3-F1
#
_cell.length_a   1.000
_cell.length_b   1.000
_cell.length_c   1.000
_cell.angle_alpha   90.00
_cell.angle_beta   90.00
_cell.angle_gamma   90.00
#
_symmetry.space_group_name_H-M   'P 1'
#
loop_
_entity.id
_entity.type
_entity.pdbx_description
1 polymer ?
#
loop_
_entity_poly.entity_id
_entity_poly.type
_entity_poly.pdbx_seq_one_letter_code
_entity_poly.pdbx_strand_id
1 'polypeptide(L)' 'MIPTNKGKCLLMFLGYTYCQQNRSSNYYCSKNYTGCKARLKLDSNGKIISTAFTTHMHPAPKYVISNGCYIKV' A
#
# COMPACT_ATOMS: atom_id res chain seq x y z
N MET A 1 4.37 -4.54 7.13
CA MET A 1 4.49 -4.61 5.66
C MET A 1 4.09 -6.00 5.19
N ILE A 2 3.53 -6.14 3.99
CA ILE A 2 3.05 -7.42 3.44
C ILE A 2 4.03 -7.87 2.35
N PRO A 3 4.81 -8.94 2.56
CA PRO A 3 5.72 -9.43 1.53
C PRO A 3 4.94 -9.96 0.33
N THR A 4 5.51 -9.80 -0.87
CA THR A 4 4.97 -10.35 -2.11
C THR A 4 5.96 -11.35 -2.69
N ASN A 5 5.46 -12.31 -3.47
CA ASN A 5 6.28 -13.33 -4.14
C ASN A 5 7.33 -12.74 -5.11
N LYS A 6 7.24 -11.44 -5.43
CA LYS A 6 8.18 -10.72 -6.30
C LYS A 6 9.31 -10.02 -5.53
N GLY A 7 9.50 -10.34 -4.25
CA GLY A 7 10.53 -9.74 -3.40
C GLY A 7 10.27 -8.28 -3.02
N LYS A 8 9.08 -7.75 -3.31
CA LYS A 8 8.65 -6.41 -2.89
C LYS A 8 7.68 -6.50 -1.72
N CYS A 9 7.57 -5.42 -0.95
CA CYS A 9 6.62 -5.31 0.14
C CYS A 9 5.48 -4.35 -0.22
N LEU A 10 4.25 -4.67 0.22
CA LEU A 10 3.12 -3.75 0.24
C LEU A 10 3.06 -3.05 1.60
N LEU A 11 2.75 -1.76 1.57
CA LEU A 11 2.42 -0.98 2.75
C LEU A 11 0.92 -1.09 3.01
N MET A 12 0.52 -1.44 4.23
CA MET A 12 -0.87 -1.38 4.67
C MET A 12 -1.08 -0.06 5.40
N PHE A 13 -2.06 0.73 4.96
CA PHE A 13 -2.42 1.99 5.59
C PHE A 13 -3.94 2.20 5.46
N LEU A 14 -4.62 2.42 6.59
CA LEU A 14 -6.08 2.61 6.67
C LEU A 14 -6.89 1.52 5.94
N GLY A 15 -6.44 0.26 6.01
CA GLY A 15 -7.10 -0.88 5.35
C GLY A 15 -6.83 -1.02 3.84
N TYR A 16 -6.09 -0.09 3.24
CA TYR A 16 -5.67 -0.15 1.85
C TYR A 16 -4.21 -0.53 1.72
N THR A 17 -3.87 -1.20 0.62
CA THR A 17 -2.50 -1.58 0.30
C THR A 17 -1.90 -0.66 -0.75
N TYR A 18 -0.61 -0.39 -0.59
CA TYR A 18 0.17 0.47 -1.47
C TYR A 18 1.46 -0.21 -1.90
N CYS A 19 1.81 -0.07 -3.18
CA CYS A 19 3.04 -0.58 -3.79
C CYS A 19 4.02 0.57 -3.97
N GLN A 20 5.30 0.34 -3.64
CA GLN A 20 6.36 1.29 -3.96
C GLN A 20 6.52 1.42 -5.48
N GLN A 21 6.54 2.66 -5.97
CA GLN A 21 6.92 2.91 -7.36
C GLN A 21 8.44 2.90 -7.48
N ASN A 22 8.95 1.92 -8.22
CA ASN A 22 10.39 1.71 -8.44
C ASN A 22 11.16 1.72 -7.11
N ARG A 23 12.26 2.48 -7.02
CA ARG A 23 13.03 2.71 -5.78
C ARG A 23 12.78 4.09 -5.18
N SER A 24 11.59 4.66 -5.42
CA SER A 24 11.24 6.00 -4.94
C SER A 24 10.56 5.97 -3.56
N SER A 25 10.43 7.14 -2.94
CA SER A 25 9.61 7.34 -1.74
C SER A 25 8.10 7.36 -2.01
N ASN A 26 7.67 7.22 -3.27
CA ASN A 26 6.26 7.27 -3.64
C ASN A 26 5.64 5.87 -3.63
N TYR A 27 4.52 5.77 -2.94
CA TYR A 27 3.73 4.55 -2.81
C TYR A 27 2.34 4.80 -3.37
N TYR A 28 1.91 3.96 -4.29
CA TYR A 28 0.61 4.08 -4.96
C TYR A 28 -0.29 2.98 -4.50
N CYS A 29 -1.59 3.24 -4.41
CA CYS A 29 -2.55 2.20 -4.10
C CYS A 29 -2.34 1.01 -5.02
N SER A 30 -2.46 -0.21 -4.49
CA SER A 30 -2.33 -1.43 -5.27
C SER A 30 -3.35 -1.52 -6.41
N LYS A 31 -4.40 -0.69 -6.42
CA LYS A 31 -5.41 -0.56 -7.48
C LYS A 31 -5.18 0.64 -8.41
N ASN A 32 -3.98 1.22 -8.42
CA ASN A 32 -3.63 2.33 -9.31
C ASN A 32 -3.76 1.97 -10.80
N TYR A 33 -3.43 0.73 -11.16
CA TYR A 33 -3.61 0.23 -12.53
C TYR A 33 -5.09 0.14 -12.96
N THR A 34 -6.03 0.11 -12.01
CA THR A 34 -7.48 0.16 -12.26
C THR A 34 -8.08 1.57 -12.07
N GLY A 35 -7.25 2.61 -11.98
CA GLY A 35 -7.71 4.00 -11.92
C GLY A 35 -7.70 4.66 -10.54
N CYS A 36 -7.29 3.95 -9.47
CA CYS A 36 -7.19 4.56 -8.15
C CYS A 36 -5.96 5.48 -8.03
N LYS A 37 -6.19 6.78 -7.80
CA LYS A 37 -5.10 7.78 -7.75
C LYS A 37 -4.46 7.94 -6.35
N ALA A 38 -4.95 7.19 -5.36
CA ALA A 38 -4.48 7.28 -3.98
C ALA A 38 -2.98 6.97 -3.87
N ARG A 39 -2.25 7.86 -3.18
CA ARG A 39 -0.80 7.76 -3.02
C ARG A 39 -0.32 8.28 -1.68
N LEU A 40 0.79 7.72 -1.22
CA LEU A 40 1.51 8.07 -0.01
C LEU A 40 2.96 8.39 -0.37
N LYS A 41 3.59 9.26 0.41
CA LYS A 41 5.03 9.49 0.35
C LYS A 41 5.64 9.16 1.70
N LEU A 42 6.70 8.33 1.68
CA LEU A 42 7.49 8.02 2.86
C LEU A 42 8.78 8.85 2.89
N ASP A 43 9.32 9.09 4.08
CA ASP A 43 10.72 9.53 4.22
C ASP A 43 11.71 8.35 4.16
N SER A 44 12.99 8.64 4.32
CA SER A 44 14.06 7.64 4.37
C SER A 44 13.95 6.68 5.56
N ASN A 45 13.22 7.06 6.61
CA ASN A 45 12.97 6.24 7.80
C ASN A 45 11.68 5.42 7.68
N GLY A 46 10.99 5.49 6.54
CA GLY A 46 9.73 4.79 6.31
C GLY A 46 8.50 5.43 6.95
N LYS A 47 8.61 6.67 7.45
CA LYS A 47 7.47 7.42 8.01
C LYS A 47 6.68 8.07 6.90
N ILE A 48 5.35 8.02 6.99
CA ILE A 48 4.45 8.72 6.06
C ILE A 48 4.59 10.23 6.29
N ILE A 49 5.05 10.96 5.27
CA ILE A 49 5.20 12.42 5.30
C ILE A 49 4.14 13.15 4.47
N SER A 50 3.47 12.43 3.56
CA SER A 50 2.39 13.01 2.75
C SER A 50 1.42 11.94 2.29
N THR A 51 0.15 12.32 2.20
CA THR A 51 -0.93 11.54 1.59
C THR A 51 -1.62 12.41 0.54
N ALA A 52 -1.99 11.83 -0.59
CA ALA A 52 -2.73 12.53 -1.64
C ALA A 52 -3.74 11.59 -2.29
N PHE A 53 -4.86 12.16 -2.76
CA PHE A 53 -5.98 11.41 -3.35
C PHE A 53 -6.45 10.28 -2.42
N THR A 54 -6.63 10.57 -1.13
CA THR A 54 -7.00 9.57 -0.11
C THR A 54 -8.35 8.91 -0.35
N THR A 55 -9.20 9.48 -1.19
CA THR A 55 -10.45 8.86 -1.63
C THR A 55 -10.17 7.69 -2.57
N HIS A 56 -10.56 6.49 -2.13
CA HIS A 56 -10.52 5.28 -2.94
C HIS A 56 -11.86 5.07 -3.66
N MET A 57 -11.82 4.82 -4.97
CA MET A 57 -13.00 4.46 -5.79
C MET A 57 -13.19 2.94 -5.90
N HIS A 58 -12.74 2.19 -4.91
CA HIS A 58 -12.89 0.76 -4.82
C HIS A 58 -12.93 0.35 -3.35
N PRO A 59 -13.55 -0.78 -3.00
CA PRO A 59 -13.54 -1.26 -1.63
C PRO A 59 -12.12 -1.61 -1.17
N ALA A 60 -11.91 -1.51 0.15
CA ALA A 60 -10.69 -1.98 0.78
C ALA A 60 -10.55 -3.51 0.57
N PRO A 61 -9.36 -4.01 0.24
CA PRO A 61 -9.10 -5.44 0.20
C PRO A 61 -9.26 -6.04 1.61
N LYS A 62 -9.84 -7.23 1.71
CA LYS A 62 -9.94 -7.95 2.98
C LYS A 62 -8.62 -8.65 3.26
N TYR A 63 -8.09 -8.42 4.45
CA TYR A 63 -6.92 -9.11 4.97
C TYR A 63 -7.23 -9.62 6.37
N VAL A 64 -6.77 -10.83 6.68
CA VAL A 64 -6.72 -11.37 8.04
C VAL A 64 -5.27 -11.39 8.51
N ILE A 65 -5.07 -11.11 9.78
CA ILE A 65 -3.75 -11.25 10.41
C ILE A 65 -3.69 -12.65 11.01
N SER A 66 -2.72 -13.46 10.58
CA SER A 66 -2.45 -14.78 11.15
C SER A 66 -0.96 -14.89 11.40
N ASN A 67 -0.57 -15.22 12.64
CA ASN A 67 0.82 -15.31 13.08
C ASN A 67 1.66 -14.05 12.76
N GLY A 68 1.06 -12.86 12.87
CA GLY A 68 1.72 -11.59 12.54
C GLY A 68 1.87 -11.30 11.04
N CYS A 69 1.41 -12.21 10.17
CA CYS A 69 1.40 -12.06 8.73
C CYS A 69 0.02 -11.63 8.22
N TYR A 70 -0.01 -10.71 7.25
CA TYR A 70 -1.23 -10.34 6.55
C TYR A 70 -1.51 -11.34 5.43
N ILE A 71 -2.63 -12.06 5.53
CA ILE A 71 -3.12 -12.99 4.52
C ILE A 71 -4.33 -12.34 3.86
N LYS A 72 -4.31 -12.24 2.53
CA LYS A 72 -5.45 -11.71 1.77
C LYS A 72 -6.54 -12.78 1.69
N VAL A 73 -7.79 -12.39 1.94
CA VAL A 73 -9.00 -13.24 1.88
C VAL A 73 -9.96 -12.78 0.80
#